data_AF-A0A1V5D9J8-F1
#
_entry.id   AF-A0A1V5D9J8-F1
#
_cell.length_a   1.000
_cell.length_b   1.000
_cell.length_c   1.000
_cell.angle_alpha   90.00
_cell.angle_beta   90.00
_cell.angle_gamma   90.00
#
_symmetry.space_group_name_H-M   'P 1'
#
loop_
_entity.id
_entity.type
_entity.pdbx_description
1 polymer ?
#
loop_
_entity_poly.entity_id
_entity_poly.type
_entity_poly.pdbx_seq_one_letter_code
_entity_poly.pdbx_strand_id
1 'polypeptide(L)'
;MTKSSNNRGIALVLLIMSITIIGVIGAGIVSLVGSKHRAYPFQTQSYQAYTLANAGVEFAIRYAHDNWIAFSAGPSTYIPNITPANCTTTHPNIKNVKDSSNNTLFYLCYDSTIGSPTYDQLTSIGIFGNAQRKIVLSHFQTYANH
;
A
#
# COMPACT_ATOMS: atom_id res chain seq x y z
N MET A 1 11.08 -64.75 -39.22
CA MET A 1 11.58 -63.37 -39.42
C MET A 1 10.44 -62.40 -39.14
N THR A 2 10.31 -61.98 -37.89
CA THR A 2 9.24 -61.07 -37.44
C THR A 2 9.63 -59.62 -37.73
N LYS A 3 8.70 -58.91 -38.36
CA LYS A 3 8.90 -57.63 -39.05
C LYS A 3 9.14 -56.50 -38.04
N SER A 4 10.39 -56.07 -37.89
CA SER A 4 10.82 -54.91 -37.08
C SER A 4 10.50 -53.57 -37.79
N SER A 5 9.23 -53.32 -38.11
CA SER A 5 8.79 -52.00 -38.61
C SER A 5 7.81 -51.28 -37.68
N ASN A 6 7.19 -51.98 -36.73
CA ASN A 6 6.23 -51.39 -35.77
C ASN A 6 6.88 -50.51 -34.69
N ASN A 7 8.12 -50.82 -34.28
CA ASN A 7 8.78 -50.07 -33.20
C ASN A 7 9.20 -48.64 -33.62
N ARG A 8 9.45 -48.39 -34.91
CA ARG A 8 9.83 -47.05 -35.39
C ARG A 8 8.65 -46.08 -35.35
N GLY A 9 7.44 -46.55 -35.65
CA GLY A 9 6.21 -45.74 -35.55
C GLY A 9 5.85 -45.41 -34.09
N ILE A 10 5.98 -46.40 -33.19
CA ILE A 10 5.73 -46.21 -31.75
C ILE A 10 6.74 -45.24 -31.13
N ALA A 11 8.03 -45.33 -31.51
CA ALA A 11 9.06 -44.41 -31.05
C ALA A 11 8.82 -42.96 -31.51
N LEU A 12 8.34 -42.76 -32.74
CA LEU A 12 7.99 -41.44 -33.25
C LEU A 12 6.83 -40.80 -32.46
N VAL A 13 5.78 -41.58 -32.17
CA VAL A 13 4.61 -41.10 -31.41
C VAL A 13 5.01 -40.73 -29.98
N LEU A 14 5.86 -41.54 -29.33
CA LEU A 14 6.40 -41.25 -28.00
C LEU A 14 7.24 -39.95 -27.97
N LEU A 15 8.02 -39.70 -29.02
CA LEU A 15 8.80 -38.47 -29.14
C LEU A 15 7.89 -37.23 -29.23
N ILE A 16 6.85 -37.30 -30.06
CA ILE A 16 5.92 -36.18 -30.24
C ILE A 16 5.14 -35.90 -28.94
N MET A 17 4.67 -36.95 -28.27
CA MET A 17 4.00 -36.84 -26.95
C MET A 17 4.90 -36.20 -25.89
N SER A 18 6.18 -36.58 -25.84
CA SER A 18 7.10 -36.03 -24.85
C SER A 18 7.39 -34.54 -25.11
N ILE A 19 7.60 -34.15 -26.37
CA ILE A 19 7.83 -32.74 -26.74
C ILE A 19 6.59 -31.88 -26.46
N THR A 20 5.38 -32.37 -26.72
CA THR A 20 4.15 -31.60 -26.44
C THR A 20 3.90 -31.43 -24.94
N ILE A 21 4.13 -32.47 -24.13
CA ILE A 21 4.02 -32.39 -22.67
C ILE A 21 5.01 -31.37 -22.11
N ILE A 22 6.28 -31.43 -22.53
CA ILE A 22 7.31 -30.47 -22.11
C ILE A 22 6.94 -29.05 -22.55
N GLY A 23 6.41 -28.88 -23.76
CA GLY A 23 5.97 -27.58 -24.27
C GLY A 23 4.85 -26.95 -23.43
N VAL A 24 3.83 -27.74 -23.04
CA VAL A 24 2.72 -27.27 -22.21
C VAL A 24 3.20 -26.89 -20.80
N ILE A 25 4.07 -27.72 -20.19
CA ILE A 25 4.64 -27.43 -18.87
C ILE A 25 5.51 -26.16 -18.92
N GLY A 26 6.35 -26.03 -19.95
CA GLY A 26 7.19 -24.84 -20.16
C GLY A 26 6.38 -23.56 -20.27
N ALA A 27 5.31 -23.57 -21.08
CA ALA A 27 4.40 -22.42 -21.21
C ALA A 27 3.72 -22.05 -19.88
N GLY A 28 3.30 -23.06 -19.11
CA GLY A 28 2.73 -22.87 -17.77
C GLY A 28 3.68 -22.13 -16.82
N ILE A 29 4.92 -22.60 -16.70
CA ILE A 29 5.92 -22.01 -15.80
C ILE A 29 6.27 -20.57 -16.20
N VAL A 30 6.47 -20.31 -17.51
CA VAL A 30 6.81 -18.96 -18.01
C VAL A 30 5.67 -17.97 -17.75
N SER A 31 4.42 -18.38 -17.93
CA SER A 31 3.26 -17.53 -17.64
C SER A 31 3.15 -17.16 -16.16
N LEU A 32 3.44 -18.10 -15.26
CA LEU A 32 3.45 -17.89 -13.80
C LEU A 32 4.58 -16.92 -13.38
N VAL A 33 5.78 -17.08 -13.92
CA VAL A 33 6.92 -16.22 -13.61
C VAL A 33 6.70 -14.79 -14.14
N GLY A 34 6.19 -14.65 -15.36
CA GLY A 34 5.85 -13.34 -15.94
C GLY A 34 4.77 -12.60 -15.14
N SER A 35 3.76 -13.33 -14.64
CA SER A 35 2.70 -12.76 -13.79
C SER A 35 3.26 -12.23 -12.45
N LYS A 36 4.13 -13.01 -11.79
CA LYS A 36 4.78 -12.58 -10.53
C LYS A 36 5.67 -11.35 -10.72
N HIS A 37 6.44 -11.30 -11.80
CA HIS A 37 7.34 -10.18 -12.07
C HIS A 37 6.56 -8.86 -12.27
N ARG A 38 5.35 -8.92 -12.84
CA ARG A 38 4.50 -7.74 -13.04
C ARG A 38 3.79 -7.27 -11.76
N ALA A 39 3.51 -8.17 -10.82
CA ALA A 39 2.83 -7.85 -9.56
C ALA A 39 3.76 -7.32 -8.46
N TYR A 40 5.04 -7.72 -8.47
CA TYR A 40 6.03 -7.34 -7.46
C TYR A 40 6.17 -5.81 -7.23
N PRO A 41 6.29 -4.94 -8.26
CA PRO A 41 6.44 -3.51 -8.03
C PRO A 41 5.23 -2.86 -7.36
N PHE A 42 4.01 -3.40 -7.54
CA PHE A 42 2.83 -2.87 -6.87
C PHE A 42 2.81 -3.21 -5.38
N GLN A 43 3.32 -4.38 -5.01
CA GLN A 43 3.40 -4.79 -3.61
C GLN A 43 4.44 -3.98 -2.84
N THR A 44 5.62 -3.73 -3.44
CA THR A 44 6.67 -2.93 -2.80
C THR A 44 6.24 -1.46 -2.62
N GLN A 45 5.66 -0.85 -3.65
CA GLN A 45 5.12 0.52 -3.56
C GLN A 45 4.00 0.63 -2.52
N SER A 46 3.10 -0.37 -2.48
CA SER A 46 2.05 -0.46 -1.45
C SER A 46 2.62 -0.52 -0.04
N TYR A 47 3.66 -1.33 0.17
CA TYR A 47 4.29 -1.47 1.48
C TYR A 47 4.98 -0.17 1.92
N GLN A 48 5.65 0.51 0.98
CA GLN A 48 6.26 1.81 1.24
C GLN A 48 5.22 2.89 1.56
N ALA A 49 4.12 2.96 0.80
CA ALA A 49 3.01 3.87 1.09
C ALA A 49 2.37 3.59 2.47
N TYR A 50 2.25 2.32 2.87
CA TYR A 50 1.77 1.94 4.20
C TYR A 50 2.74 2.38 5.30
N THR A 51 4.04 2.15 5.11
CA THR A 51 5.08 2.58 6.05
C THR A 51 5.10 4.10 6.21
N LEU A 52 4.93 4.85 5.12
CA LEU A 52 4.80 6.32 5.13
C LEU A 52 3.57 6.78 5.90
N ALA A 53 2.43 6.12 5.74
CA ALA A 53 1.23 6.44 6.49
C ALA A 53 1.42 6.20 8.00
N ASN A 54 2.11 5.11 8.39
CA ASN A 54 2.46 4.86 9.79
C ASN A 54 3.41 5.92 10.34
N ALA A 55 4.45 6.27 9.60
CA ALA A 55 5.36 7.35 9.98
C ALA A 55 4.62 8.70 10.14
N GLY A 56 3.61 8.97 9.31
CA GLY A 56 2.76 10.14 9.46
C GLY A 56 1.94 10.13 10.76
N VAL A 57 1.42 8.98 11.17
CA VAL A 57 0.72 8.83 12.47
C VAL A 57 1.68 9.09 13.62
N GLU A 58 2.86 8.47 13.62
CA GLU A 58 3.88 8.67 14.67
C GLU A 58 4.34 10.13 14.75
N PHE A 59 4.58 10.76 13.59
CA PHE A 59 4.90 12.18 13.51
C PHE A 59 3.77 13.04 14.10
N ALA A 60 2.51 12.76 13.76
CA ALA A 60 1.38 13.51 14.28
C ALA A 60 1.25 13.38 15.81
N ILE A 61 1.39 12.17 16.34
CA ILE A 61 1.37 11.92 17.79
C ILE A 61 2.47 12.72 18.45
N ARG A 62 3.72 12.61 17.97
CA ARG A 62 4.86 13.31 18.56
C ARG A 62 4.71 14.83 18.48
N TYR A 63 4.26 15.34 17.34
CA TYR A 63 4.07 16.77 17.12
C TYR A 63 2.98 17.35 18.03
N ALA A 64 1.88 16.62 18.23
CA ALA A 64 0.82 16.99 19.16
C ALA A 64 1.27 16.91 20.62
N HIS A 65 1.99 15.84 20.99
CA HIS A 65 2.56 15.66 22.32
C HIS A 65 3.51 16.80 22.70
N ASP A 66 4.48 17.11 21.83
CA ASP A 66 5.48 18.16 22.10
C ASP A 66 4.85 19.56 22.22
N ASN A 67 3.61 19.74 21.75
CA ASN A 67 2.86 20.99 21.82
C ASN A 67 1.53 20.86 22.59
N TRP A 68 1.42 19.90 23.52
CA TRP A 68 0.14 19.46 24.10
C TRP A 68 -0.76 20.59 24.63
N ILE A 69 -0.19 21.56 25.36
CA ILE A 69 -0.96 22.67 25.95
C ILE A 69 -1.68 23.49 24.87
N ALA A 70 -1.00 23.79 23.77
CA ALA A 70 -1.58 24.55 22.68
C ALA A 70 -2.41 23.67 21.73
N PHE A 71 -2.03 22.40 21.57
CA PHE A 71 -2.77 21.42 20.80
C PHE A 71 -4.15 21.16 21.40
N SER A 72 -4.26 20.94 22.71
CA SER A 72 -5.53 20.70 23.41
C SER A 72 -6.48 21.90 23.35
N ALA A 73 -5.95 23.13 23.31
CA ALA A 73 -6.74 24.35 23.17
C ALA A 73 -7.25 24.59 21.74
N GLY A 74 -6.55 24.10 20.71
CA GLY A 74 -6.91 24.33 19.31
C GLY A 74 -6.31 23.30 18.35
N PRO A 75 -6.79 22.05 18.33
CA PRO A 75 -6.18 20.96 17.55
C PRO A 75 -6.11 21.27 16.05
N SER A 76 -7.13 21.97 15.54
CA SER A 76 -7.27 22.38 14.14
C SER A 76 -6.16 23.30 13.63
N THR A 77 -5.42 23.95 14.53
CA THR A 77 -4.30 24.84 14.17
C THR A 77 -2.99 24.07 13.90
N TYR A 78 -2.86 22.87 14.47
CA TYR A 78 -1.67 22.03 14.34
C TYR A 78 -1.84 20.97 13.24
N ILE A 79 -3.02 20.35 13.21
CA ILE A 79 -3.44 19.38 12.22
C ILE A 79 -4.80 19.83 11.69
N PRO A 80 -4.98 19.93 10.37
CA PRO A 80 -6.23 20.40 9.76
C PRO A 80 -7.44 19.60 10.24
N ASN A 81 -8.49 20.32 10.67
CA ASN A 81 -9.74 19.71 11.08
C ASN A 81 -10.54 19.25 9.86
N ILE A 82 -10.34 18.01 9.44
CA ILE A 82 -10.97 17.43 8.25
C ILE A 82 -11.45 16.04 8.63
N THR A 83 -12.75 15.78 8.37
CA THR A 83 -13.33 14.46 8.61
C THR A 83 -12.59 13.39 7.79
N PRO A 84 -12.47 12.15 8.27
CA PRO A 84 -11.78 11.08 7.55
C PRO A 84 -12.31 10.84 6.13
N ALA A 85 -13.60 11.13 5.88
CA ALA A 85 -14.22 11.02 4.56
C ALA A 85 -13.69 12.06 3.56
N ASN A 86 -13.37 13.26 4.05
CA ASN A 86 -12.88 14.38 3.24
C ASN A 86 -11.35 14.50 3.24
N CYS A 87 -10.65 13.68 4.03
CA CYS A 87 -9.20 13.61 3.99
C CYS A 87 -8.74 12.96 2.67
N THR A 88 -8.49 13.78 1.66
CA THR A 88 -8.02 13.37 0.33
C THR A 88 -6.81 14.18 -0.07
N THR A 89 -5.94 13.61 -0.90
CA THR A 89 -4.67 14.22 -1.35
C THR A 89 -4.86 15.54 -2.12
N THR A 90 -6.10 15.87 -2.49
CA THR A 90 -6.53 17.07 -3.21
C THR A 90 -7.12 18.16 -2.32
N HIS A 91 -7.30 17.90 -1.02
CA HIS A 91 -7.98 18.86 -0.15
C HIS A 91 -7.06 20.07 0.13
N PRO A 92 -7.53 21.33 -0.06
CA PRO A 92 -6.70 22.53 -0.09
C PRO A 92 -5.97 22.89 1.21
N ASN A 93 -6.37 22.29 2.33
CA ASN A 93 -5.90 22.63 3.66
C ASN A 93 -5.20 21.45 4.35
N ILE A 94 -4.79 20.40 3.63
CA ILE A 94 -4.08 19.30 4.27
C ILE A 94 -2.63 19.67 4.56
N LYS A 95 -2.14 19.21 5.72
CA LYS A 95 -0.73 19.26 6.07
C LYS A 95 0.00 18.18 5.28
N ASN A 96 0.84 18.64 4.36
CA ASN A 96 1.66 17.79 3.50
C ASN A 96 3.08 17.83 4.04
N VAL A 97 3.61 16.69 4.45
CA VAL A 97 5.04 16.57 4.75
C VAL A 97 5.67 15.87 3.56
N LYS A 98 6.47 16.63 2.80
CA LYS A 98 7.20 16.14 1.63
C LYS A 98 8.66 15.92 2.02
N ASP A 99 9.24 14.81 1.59
CA ASP A 99 10.69 14.74 1.50
C ASP A 99 11.18 15.59 0.31
N SER A 100 12.41 16.11 0.44
CA SER A 100 13.20 16.83 -0.55
C SER A 100 13.25 16.17 -1.95
N SER A 101 12.97 14.86 -2.02
CA SER A 101 12.96 14.05 -3.24
C SER A 101 11.64 14.06 -4.03
N ASN A 102 10.62 14.84 -3.63
CA ASN A 102 9.30 14.99 -4.29
C ASN A 102 8.45 13.71 -4.48
N ASN A 103 8.98 12.52 -4.20
CA ASN A 103 8.35 11.24 -4.48
C ASN A 103 7.73 10.55 -3.25
N THR A 104 7.98 11.06 -2.05
CA THR A 104 7.45 10.51 -0.80
C THR A 104 6.70 11.58 -0.04
N LEU A 105 5.43 11.31 0.19
CA LEU A 105 4.46 12.27 0.69
C LEU A 105 3.55 11.58 1.68
N PHE A 106 3.35 12.19 2.83
CA PHE A 106 2.22 11.84 3.68
C PHE A 106 1.37 13.07 4.01
N TYR A 107 0.08 12.78 4.18
CA TYR A 107 -1.00 13.75 4.38
C TYR A 107 -1.66 13.45 5.72
N LEU A 108 -1.92 14.49 6.51
CA LEU A 108 -2.53 14.36 7.82
C LEU A 108 -3.82 15.16 7.93
N CYS A 109 -4.84 14.52 8.48
CA CYS A 109 -6.12 15.11 8.83
C CYS A 109 -6.52 14.63 10.22
N TYR A 110 -7.14 15.50 10.99
CA TYR A 110 -7.65 15.16 12.30
C TYR A 110 -9.10 15.60 12.40
N ASP A 111 -9.99 14.79 12.97
CA ASP A 111 -11.35 15.22 13.28
C ASP A 111 -11.47 15.54 14.77
N SER A 112 -11.56 16.83 15.05
CA SER A 112 -11.73 17.39 16.40
C SER A 112 -13.17 17.82 16.69
N THR A 113 -14.10 17.54 15.77
CA THR A 113 -15.46 18.08 15.81
C THR A 113 -16.30 17.32 16.84
N ILE A 114 -16.59 17.96 17.98
CA ILE A 114 -17.41 17.37 19.05
C ILE A 114 -18.79 16.98 18.50
N GLY A 115 -19.22 15.73 18.75
CA GLY A 115 -20.47 15.17 18.24
C GLY A 115 -20.38 14.55 16.84
N SER A 116 -19.22 14.62 16.18
CA SER A 116 -18.94 13.85 14.97
C SER A 116 -18.85 12.35 15.28
N PRO A 117 -19.37 11.46 14.42
CA PRO A 117 -19.16 10.01 14.56
C PRO A 117 -17.69 9.60 14.43
N THR A 118 -16.86 10.50 13.87
CA THR A 118 -15.42 10.31 13.70
C THR A 118 -14.61 11.21 14.63
N TYR A 119 -15.22 11.71 15.70
CA TYR A 119 -14.52 12.51 16.71
C TYR A 119 -13.28 11.79 17.24
N ASP A 120 -12.21 12.56 17.39
CA ASP A 120 -10.90 12.12 17.85
C ASP A 120 -10.23 11.06 16.95
N GLN A 121 -10.47 11.16 15.64
CA GLN A 121 -9.81 10.31 14.65
C GLN A 121 -8.74 11.07 13.87
N LEU A 122 -7.52 10.53 13.87
CA LEU A 122 -6.44 10.96 12.98
C LEU A 122 -6.44 10.08 11.74
N THR A 123 -6.44 10.69 10.56
CA THR A 123 -6.20 10.03 9.29
C THR A 123 -4.83 10.41 8.75
N SER A 124 -4.00 9.41 8.47
CA SER A 124 -2.76 9.56 7.71
C SER A 124 -2.85 8.85 6.36
N ILE A 125 -2.41 9.51 5.30
CA ILE A 125 -2.37 8.95 3.95
C ILE A 125 -0.94 9.04 3.44
N GLY A 126 -0.32 7.88 3.20
CA GLY A 126 0.98 7.77 2.57
C GLY A 126 0.85 7.51 1.07
N ILE A 127 1.65 8.22 0.28
CA ILE A 127 1.76 8.04 -1.17
C ILE A 127 3.20 7.70 -1.52
N PHE A 128 3.36 6.65 -2.31
CA PHE A 128 4.64 6.28 -2.90
C PHE A 128 4.42 5.79 -4.34
N GLY A 129 4.98 6.50 -5.32
CA GLY A 129 4.76 6.20 -6.74
C GLY A 129 3.26 6.22 -7.08
N ASN A 130 2.73 5.09 -7.55
CA ASN A 130 1.31 4.94 -7.90
C ASN A 130 0.47 4.31 -6.79
N ALA A 131 1.06 4.01 -5.63
CA ALA A 131 0.38 3.39 -4.51
C ALA A 131 -0.01 4.42 -3.45
N GLN A 132 -1.23 4.28 -2.93
CA GLN A 132 -1.75 5.07 -1.83
C GLN A 132 -2.27 4.13 -0.73
N ARG A 133 -1.93 4.46 0.52
CA ARG A 133 -2.42 3.75 1.71
C ARG A 133 -2.91 4.76 2.73
N LYS A 134 -4.03 4.42 3.37
CA LYS A 134 -4.71 5.23 4.38
C LYS A 134 -4.74 4.46 5.68
N ILE A 135 -4.39 5.14 6.76
CA ILE A 135 -4.43 4.64 8.13
C ILE A 135 -5.28 5.61 8.94
N VAL A 136 -6.18 5.05 9.74
CA VAL A 136 -7.06 5.81 10.63
C VAL A 136 -6.78 5.34 12.04
N LEU A 137 -6.36 6.27 12.89
CA LEU A 137 -6.18 6.06 14.32
C LEU A 137 -7.35 6.69 15.05
N SER A 138 -8.04 5.90 15.88
CA SER A 138 -9.09 6.39 16.78
C SER A 138 -8.48 6.73 18.14
N HIS A 139 -9.10 7.66 18.86
CA HIS A 139 -8.65 8.12 20.18
C HIS A 139 -7.28 8.84 20.14
N PHE A 140 -7.04 9.63 19.09
CA PHE A 140 -5.74 10.27 18.85
C PHE A 140 -5.25 11.12 20.03
N GLN A 141 -6.13 11.89 20.67
CA GLN A 141 -5.76 12.71 21.84
C GLN A 141 -5.21 11.87 22.99
N THR A 142 -5.69 10.63 23.17
CA THR A 142 -5.19 9.74 24.21
C THR A 142 -3.72 9.40 23.97
N TYR A 143 -3.35 9.09 22.72
CA TYR A 143 -1.96 8.78 22.37
C TYR A 143 -1.04 10.00 22.41
N ALA A 144 -1.57 11.20 22.17
CA ALA A 144 -0.79 12.43 22.20
C ALA A 144 -0.54 12.98 23.63
N ASN A 145 -1.30 12.54 24.64
CA ASN A 145 -1.19 12.99 26.03
C ASN A 145 -0.33 12.06 26.93
N HIS A 146 0.41 11.13 26.34
CA HIS A 146 1.21 10.13 27.05
C HIS A 146 2.69 10.46 27.11
#